data_AF-A0A956A7S3-F1
#
_entry.id   AF-A0A956A7S3-F1
#
_cell.length_a   1.000
_cell.length_b   1.000
_cell.length_c   1.000
_cell.angle_alpha   90.00
_cell.angle_beta   90.00
_cell.angle_gamma   90.00
#
_symmetry.space_group_name_H-M   'P 1'
#
loop_
_entity.id
_entity.type
_entity.pdbx_description
1 polymer ?
#
loop_
_entity_poly.entity_id
_entity_poly.type
_entity_poly.pdbx_seq_one_letter_code
_entity_poly.pdbx_strand_id
1 'polypeptide(L)'
;MKLSRRLLLTTLAFAAVASLAGGAASAAIVNYTFNGIDGVGDLKGNLDSRLGTSVSSTTHVINIADCEAYAGGTADWKFRINPLPTAILGSWQYAVAYAPPGETCATTNANPDSSNGCIVVASQEELDSSEITARIDFDELIGEACDAGSTGKASIYLIIENPTTPEVQFEKIEVDIDLERPIAPTITSLSPGDGRFTVKFSDDVNDDGTEYNVYWDEVDFTEDALATVNKKTGLTAKTVDIDSSTLENGVPVYVRVSAVDDADNESTLSDSETVTPIETEDFWEHYKAAGGPEPGGFCFIATAAYGSPMAGELDTLRHFRDDLLAQSAPGRAFIASYYRWGRFLAAWIADKPVLRAVFRVLLVPLVWLAKVALALGPFGALAAFGLAAFALARARRRLADYILRDVPVEARS
;
A
#
# COMPACT_ATOMS: atom_id res chain seq x y z
N MET A 1 76.53 46.77 -7.77
CA MET A 1 76.56 45.98 -6.52
C MET A 1 75.94 44.63 -6.83
N LYS A 2 76.76 43.56 -6.93
CA LYS A 2 76.87 42.48 -5.93
C LYS A 2 75.50 41.95 -5.49
N LEU A 3 75.16 40.66 -5.52
CA LEU A 3 75.80 39.41 -5.95
C LEU A 3 74.71 38.34 -5.71
N SER A 4 74.60 37.31 -6.58
CA SER A 4 74.41 35.89 -6.19
C SER A 4 73.08 35.47 -5.50
N ARG A 5 72.36 34.41 -5.90
CA ARG A 5 72.82 33.02 -6.08
C ARG A 5 71.76 32.21 -6.83
N ARG A 6 72.22 31.35 -7.72
CA ARG A 6 71.50 30.19 -8.29
C ARG A 6 71.09 29.22 -7.18
N LEU A 7 70.02 28.44 -7.38
CA LEU A 7 70.07 26.99 -7.15
C LEU A 7 68.91 26.27 -7.88
N LEU A 8 69.29 25.43 -8.85
CA LEU A 8 68.53 24.28 -9.32
C LEU A 8 68.42 23.25 -8.17
N LEU A 9 67.24 22.67 -7.95
CA LEU A 9 67.08 21.33 -7.37
C LEU A 9 65.87 20.69 -8.09
N THR A 10 66.09 19.86 -9.10
CA THR A 10 66.10 18.37 -8.99
C THR A 10 64.95 17.83 -8.15
N THR A 11 63.83 17.56 -8.80
CA THR A 11 62.78 16.66 -8.33
C THR A 11 63.37 15.25 -8.19
N LEU A 12 63.67 14.85 -6.95
CA LEU A 12 63.90 13.46 -6.59
C LEU A 12 62.56 12.71 -6.69
N ALA A 13 62.51 11.70 -7.54
CA ALA A 13 61.49 10.66 -7.48
C ALA A 13 61.67 9.89 -6.16
N PHE A 14 60.76 10.09 -5.22
CA PHE A 14 60.61 9.20 -4.08
C PHE A 14 59.96 7.91 -4.60
N ALA A 15 60.78 6.87 -4.73
CA ALA A 15 60.30 5.50 -4.85
C ALA A 15 59.55 5.17 -3.55
N ALA A 16 58.22 5.11 -3.64
CA ALA A 16 57.42 4.46 -2.62
C ALA A 16 57.76 2.96 -2.66
N VAL A 17 58.60 2.53 -1.73
CA VAL A 17 58.72 1.12 -1.38
C VAL A 17 57.38 0.75 -0.73
N ALA A 18 56.45 0.25 -1.54
CA ALA A 18 55.27 -0.42 -1.04
C ALA A 18 55.76 -1.66 -0.30
N SER A 19 55.70 -1.60 1.02
CA SER A 19 55.73 -2.76 1.89
C SER A 19 54.62 -3.71 1.44
N LEU A 20 55.01 -4.83 0.85
CA LEU A 20 54.18 -6.01 0.63
C LEU A 20 53.80 -6.59 2.00
N ALA A 21 52.79 -6.00 2.64
CA ALA A 21 51.93 -6.74 3.55
C ALA A 21 50.83 -7.32 2.66
N GLY A 22 50.98 -8.60 2.29
CA GLY A 22 49.93 -9.35 1.60
C GLY A 22 48.76 -9.53 2.54
N GLY A 23 47.83 -8.59 2.53
CA GLY A 23 46.45 -8.88 2.94
C GLY A 23 45.84 -9.72 1.83
N ALA A 24 45.54 -10.97 2.11
CA ALA A 24 44.67 -11.76 1.25
C ALA A 24 43.35 -10.98 1.15
N ALA A 25 43.08 -10.40 -0.03
CA ALA A 25 41.74 -9.93 -0.33
C ALA A 25 40.88 -11.20 -0.37
N SER A 26 40.02 -11.38 0.63
CA SER A 26 39.06 -12.46 0.68
C SER A 26 38.14 -12.39 -0.53
N ALA A 27 37.95 -13.52 -1.22
CA ALA A 27 37.03 -13.62 -2.35
C ALA A 27 35.67 -14.17 -1.88
N ALA A 28 34.62 -13.78 -2.61
CA ALA A 28 33.28 -14.36 -2.51
C ALA A 28 33.29 -15.86 -2.86
N ILE A 29 32.40 -16.66 -2.25
CA ILE A 29 32.29 -18.09 -2.55
C ILE A 29 31.59 -18.25 -3.90
N VAL A 30 32.30 -18.85 -4.85
CA VAL A 30 31.77 -19.05 -6.21
C VAL A 30 30.60 -20.04 -6.20
N ASN A 31 29.43 -19.62 -6.70
CA ASN A 31 28.19 -20.40 -6.74
C ASN A 31 27.65 -20.83 -5.37
N TYR A 32 27.82 -19.99 -4.36
CA TYR A 32 27.06 -20.07 -3.13
C TYR A 32 25.57 -19.78 -3.37
N THR A 33 24.71 -20.48 -2.64
CA THR A 33 23.26 -20.29 -2.67
C THR A 33 22.71 -20.50 -1.26
N PHE A 34 21.97 -19.53 -0.75
CA PHE A 34 21.19 -19.70 0.46
C PHE A 34 19.92 -20.49 0.15
N ASN A 35 19.74 -21.63 0.82
CA ASN A 35 18.62 -22.54 0.55
C ASN A 35 17.40 -22.26 1.45
N GLY A 36 17.59 -21.56 2.57
CA GLY A 36 16.54 -21.21 3.53
C GLY A 36 16.87 -21.58 4.96
N ILE A 37 15.85 -21.53 5.81
CA ILE A 37 15.93 -21.73 7.27
C ILE A 37 14.80 -22.68 7.67
N ASP A 38 15.09 -23.64 8.55
CA ASP A 38 14.06 -24.48 9.21
C ASP A 38 14.24 -24.38 10.73
N GLY A 39 13.20 -24.00 11.48
CA GLY A 39 13.27 -23.93 12.95
C GLY A 39 12.67 -25.12 13.69
N VAL A 40 12.93 -25.22 15.00
CA VAL A 40 12.35 -26.23 15.90
C VAL A 40 11.16 -25.63 16.66
N GLY A 41 9.92 -26.01 16.29
CA GLY A 41 8.67 -25.55 16.92
C GLY A 41 7.50 -25.49 15.91
N ASP A 42 6.27 -25.20 16.35
CA ASP A 42 5.27 -24.71 15.40
C ASP A 42 5.77 -23.33 14.95
N LEU A 43 6.35 -23.22 13.75
CA LEU A 43 6.67 -21.94 13.11
C LEU A 43 5.35 -21.18 12.85
N LYS A 44 4.73 -20.64 13.90
CA LYS A 44 3.52 -19.81 13.83
C LYS A 44 3.96 -18.40 13.56
N GLY A 45 4.14 -18.06 12.29
CA GLY A 45 4.44 -16.71 11.87
C GLY A 45 4.75 -16.60 10.39
N ASN A 46 4.74 -15.36 9.90
CA ASN A 46 5.12 -14.98 8.54
C ASN A 46 6.65 -14.85 8.38
N LEU A 47 7.47 -15.49 9.22
CA LEU A 47 8.94 -15.39 9.16
C LEU A 47 9.44 -15.75 7.75
N ASP A 48 8.84 -16.76 7.12
CA ASP A 48 9.13 -17.20 5.75
C ASP A 48 8.88 -16.12 4.68
N SER A 49 8.03 -15.12 4.96
CA SER A 49 7.76 -14.02 4.02
C SER A 49 8.74 -12.84 4.15
N ARG A 50 9.52 -12.76 5.24
CA ARG A 50 10.47 -11.65 5.51
C ARG A 50 11.93 -12.07 5.60
N LEU A 51 12.19 -13.29 6.06
CA LEU A 51 13.46 -13.97 5.84
C LEU A 51 13.34 -14.67 4.50
N GLY A 52 13.80 -14.01 3.43
CA GLY A 52 13.53 -14.53 2.10
C GLY A 52 14.06 -15.96 1.91
N THR A 53 13.12 -16.86 1.65
CA THR A 53 13.32 -18.30 1.43
C THR A 53 13.76 -18.62 -0.01
N SER A 54 14.10 -17.59 -0.79
CA SER A 54 14.49 -17.71 -2.20
C SER A 54 15.93 -17.29 -2.43
N VAL A 55 16.57 -17.91 -3.41
CA VAL A 55 17.97 -17.70 -3.82
C VAL A 55 18.31 -16.27 -4.28
N SER A 56 17.31 -15.40 -4.39
CA SER A 56 17.45 -13.99 -4.78
C SER A 56 17.09 -13.00 -3.66
N SER A 57 16.75 -13.47 -2.46
CA SER A 57 16.52 -12.55 -1.34
C SER A 57 17.84 -11.96 -0.88
N THR A 58 17.93 -10.63 -0.89
CA THR A 58 19.10 -9.88 -0.41
C THR A 58 18.86 -9.21 0.94
N THR A 59 17.63 -9.31 1.45
CA THR A 59 17.20 -8.66 2.68
C THR A 59 16.55 -9.71 3.56
N HIS A 60 16.94 -9.71 4.83
CA HIS A 60 16.47 -10.62 5.85
C HIS A 60 16.13 -9.75 7.05
N VAL A 61 14.85 -9.61 7.38
CA VAL A 61 14.41 -8.75 8.48
C VAL A 61 13.80 -9.61 9.59
N ILE A 62 14.24 -9.36 10.83
CA ILE A 62 13.63 -9.88 12.05
C ILE A 62 13.05 -8.69 12.79
N ASN A 63 11.74 -8.72 13.03
CA ASN A 63 11.05 -7.66 13.77
C ASN A 63 10.69 -8.09 15.20
N ILE A 64 10.02 -7.24 15.97
CA ILE A 64 9.62 -7.53 17.36
C ILE A 64 8.75 -8.79 17.45
N ALA A 65 7.75 -8.91 16.57
CA ALA A 65 6.84 -10.06 16.58
C ALA A 65 7.56 -11.38 16.26
N ASP A 66 8.56 -11.35 15.36
CA ASP A 66 9.43 -12.51 15.12
C ASP A 66 10.26 -12.82 16.36
N CYS A 67 10.92 -11.81 16.94
CA CYS A 67 11.72 -11.99 18.15
C CYS A 67 10.90 -12.66 19.26
N GLU A 68 9.69 -12.18 19.55
CA GLU A 68 8.81 -12.74 20.57
C GLU A 68 8.34 -14.16 20.21
N ALA A 69 8.01 -14.40 18.93
CA ALA A 69 7.53 -15.71 18.48
C ALA A 69 8.61 -16.80 18.52
N TYR A 70 9.88 -16.43 18.32
CA TYR A 70 11.01 -17.35 18.26
C TYR A 70 11.95 -17.28 19.47
N ALA A 71 11.58 -16.54 20.52
CA ALA A 71 12.34 -16.42 21.75
C ALA A 71 12.65 -17.79 22.38
N GLY A 72 13.92 -18.03 22.72
CA GLY A 72 14.43 -19.31 23.22
C GLY A 72 14.46 -20.45 22.18
N GLY A 73 14.23 -20.13 20.91
CA GLY A 73 14.21 -21.06 19.79
C GLY A 73 15.55 -21.16 19.06
N THR A 74 15.66 -22.17 18.19
CA THR A 74 16.83 -22.36 17.30
C THR A 74 16.39 -22.55 15.85
N ALA A 75 17.17 -22.02 14.92
CA ALA A 75 17.00 -22.18 13.48
C ALA A 75 18.16 -22.96 12.84
N ASP A 76 17.83 -23.88 11.94
CA ASP A 76 18.76 -24.56 11.05
C ASP A 76 18.89 -23.76 9.75
N TRP A 77 20.05 -23.12 9.56
CA TRP A 77 20.39 -22.32 8.38
C TRP A 77 21.04 -23.21 7.32
N LYS A 78 20.50 -23.20 6.10
CA LYS A 78 20.90 -24.11 5.03
C LYS A 78 21.59 -23.39 3.89
N PHE A 79 22.77 -23.88 3.54
CA PHE A 79 23.63 -23.32 2.51
C PHE A 79 23.93 -24.37 1.45
N ARG A 80 24.06 -23.96 0.20
CA ARG A 80 24.57 -24.79 -0.88
C ARG A 80 25.74 -24.15 -1.59
N ILE A 81 26.73 -24.97 -1.91
CA ILE A 81 27.91 -24.61 -2.71
C ILE A 81 27.96 -25.56 -3.91
N ASN A 82 27.85 -25.05 -5.14
CA ASN A 82 27.86 -25.92 -6.32
C ASN A 82 28.52 -25.28 -7.55
N PRO A 83 29.64 -25.81 -8.07
CA PRO A 83 30.28 -27.07 -7.69
C PRO A 83 31.09 -26.95 -6.41
N LEU A 84 31.31 -28.09 -5.75
CA LEU A 84 32.28 -28.15 -4.66
C LEU A 84 33.67 -27.70 -5.17
N PRO A 85 34.40 -26.90 -4.37
CA PRO A 85 35.77 -26.54 -4.70
C PRO A 85 36.63 -27.79 -4.96
N THR A 86 37.12 -27.94 -6.19
CA THR A 86 38.01 -29.06 -6.53
C THR A 86 39.41 -28.78 -6.00
N ALA A 87 39.86 -29.53 -5.00
CA ALA A 87 41.23 -29.44 -4.55
C ALA A 87 42.20 -30.21 -5.48
N ILE A 88 43.33 -29.58 -5.81
CA ILE A 88 44.47 -30.26 -6.44
C ILE A 88 45.32 -30.97 -5.37
N LEU A 89 45.29 -30.48 -4.11
CA LEU A 89 45.97 -31.02 -2.92
C LEU A 89 45.16 -30.64 -1.66
N GLY A 90 44.73 -31.63 -0.85
CA GLY A 90 44.05 -31.43 0.44
C GLY A 90 42.52 -31.42 0.38
N SER A 91 41.87 -31.71 1.50
CA SER A 91 40.42 -31.53 1.67
C SER A 91 40.12 -30.09 2.08
N TRP A 92 39.19 -29.43 1.40
CA TRP A 92 38.70 -28.12 1.84
C TRP A 92 38.02 -28.25 3.19
N GLN A 93 38.12 -27.22 4.01
CA GLN A 93 37.45 -27.15 5.31
C GLN A 93 36.51 -25.96 5.33
N TYR A 94 35.50 -26.01 6.20
CA TYR A 94 34.57 -24.91 6.38
C TYR A 94 34.35 -24.56 7.85
N ALA A 95 33.89 -23.33 8.06
CA ALA A 95 33.32 -22.86 9.31
C ALA A 95 32.03 -22.07 9.05
N VAL A 96 31.06 -22.25 9.93
CA VAL A 96 29.90 -21.40 10.04
C VAL A 96 29.95 -20.71 11.39
N ALA A 97 29.86 -19.39 11.37
CA ALA A 97 29.85 -18.56 12.56
C ALA A 97 28.83 -17.44 12.38
N TYR A 98 28.39 -16.84 13.47
CA TYR A 98 27.56 -15.66 13.42
C TYR A 98 28.03 -14.61 14.42
N ALA A 99 27.69 -13.36 14.16
CA ALA A 99 27.98 -12.21 14.98
C ALA A 99 26.68 -11.45 15.24
N PRO A 100 26.32 -11.17 16.49
CA PRO A 100 25.18 -10.33 16.84
C PRO A 100 25.37 -8.87 16.36
N PRO A 101 24.35 -8.01 16.46
CA PRO A 101 24.46 -6.60 16.13
C PRO A 101 25.68 -5.91 16.76
N GLY A 102 26.48 -5.26 15.91
CA GLY A 102 27.68 -4.52 16.33
C GLY A 102 28.96 -5.35 16.45
N GLU A 103 28.87 -6.68 16.34
CA GLU A 103 30.01 -7.60 16.40
C GLU A 103 30.41 -8.10 15.01
N THR A 104 31.58 -8.75 14.89
CA THR A 104 32.06 -9.29 13.61
C THR A 104 32.91 -10.54 13.78
N CYS A 105 32.85 -11.45 12.80
CA CYS A 105 33.73 -12.62 12.76
C CYS A 105 34.98 -12.37 11.90
N ALA A 106 36.12 -12.91 12.34
CA ALA A 106 37.32 -12.95 11.54
C ALA A 106 37.11 -13.88 10.32
N THR A 107 37.48 -13.44 9.12
CA THR A 107 37.27 -14.22 7.89
C THR A 107 38.57 -14.73 7.28
N THR A 108 39.61 -14.87 8.11
CA THR A 108 40.98 -15.18 7.67
C THR A 108 41.32 -16.66 7.60
N ASN A 109 40.46 -17.53 8.14
CA ASN A 109 40.58 -18.99 8.15
C ASN A 109 39.23 -19.63 8.49
N ALA A 110 39.08 -20.94 8.26
CA ALA A 110 37.91 -21.73 8.66
C ALA A 110 37.95 -22.10 10.16
N ASN A 111 38.43 -21.19 11.00
CA ASN A 111 38.39 -21.25 12.45
C ASN A 111 38.40 -19.80 13.00
N PRO A 112 37.33 -19.03 12.72
CA PRO A 112 37.24 -17.65 13.17
C PRO A 112 37.46 -17.59 14.68
N ASP A 113 38.30 -16.67 15.14
CA ASP A 113 38.50 -16.48 16.57
C ASP A 113 37.19 -16.02 17.21
N SER A 114 36.85 -16.58 18.37
CA SER A 114 35.71 -16.19 19.20
C SER A 114 35.87 -14.81 19.86
N SER A 115 36.94 -14.08 19.53
CA SER A 115 37.17 -12.71 20.00
C SER A 115 36.29 -11.72 19.22
N ASN A 116 35.72 -10.72 19.91
CA ASN A 116 34.77 -9.72 19.37
C ASN A 116 33.38 -10.28 18.99
N GLY A 117 32.77 -11.02 19.92
CA GLY A 117 31.37 -11.42 19.82
C GLY A 117 31.03 -12.42 18.70
N CYS A 118 32.04 -12.97 18.02
CA CYS A 118 31.86 -14.02 17.03
C CYS A 118 31.59 -15.38 17.71
N ILE A 119 30.50 -16.04 17.30
CA ILE A 119 30.08 -17.33 17.83
C ILE A 119 30.17 -18.37 16.72
N VAL A 120 30.99 -19.39 16.95
CA VAL A 120 31.27 -20.43 15.98
C VAL A 120 30.35 -21.63 16.23
N VAL A 121 29.49 -21.93 15.27
CA VAL A 121 28.51 -23.02 15.36
C VAL A 121 28.97 -24.31 14.67
N ALA A 122 29.85 -24.18 13.67
CA ALA A 122 30.54 -25.29 13.03
C ALA A 122 31.93 -24.83 12.57
N SER A 123 32.97 -25.65 12.71
CA SER A 123 34.32 -25.28 12.26
C SER A 123 35.21 -26.48 11.99
N GLN A 124 36.17 -26.31 11.06
CA GLN A 124 37.23 -27.29 10.76
C GLN A 124 36.71 -28.64 10.24
N GLU A 125 35.45 -28.68 9.79
CA GLU A 125 34.85 -29.85 9.16
C GLU A 125 35.27 -29.96 7.70
N GLU A 126 35.41 -31.19 7.20
CA GLU A 126 35.73 -31.45 5.80
C GLU A 126 34.54 -31.07 4.91
N LEU A 127 34.80 -30.33 3.84
CA LEU A 127 33.80 -29.93 2.86
C LEU A 127 33.60 -31.06 1.82
N ASP A 128 32.89 -32.11 2.21
CA ASP A 128 32.56 -33.28 1.39
C ASP A 128 31.14 -33.24 0.78
N SER A 129 30.28 -32.37 1.31
CA SER A 129 28.91 -32.14 0.89
C SER A 129 28.73 -30.74 0.30
N SER A 130 27.95 -30.66 -0.78
CA SER A 130 27.52 -29.38 -1.36
C SER A 130 26.45 -28.68 -0.55
N GLU A 131 25.95 -29.29 0.53
CA GLU A 131 24.93 -28.75 1.42
C GLU A 131 25.45 -28.71 2.85
N ILE A 132 25.39 -27.54 3.48
CA ILE A 132 25.83 -27.27 4.84
C ILE A 132 24.62 -26.80 5.64
N THR A 133 24.44 -27.32 6.84
CA THR A 133 23.39 -26.87 7.77
C THR A 133 24.02 -26.47 9.09
N ALA A 134 23.68 -25.28 9.59
CA ALA A 134 24.16 -24.78 10.87
C ALA A 134 22.99 -24.40 11.77
N ARG A 135 22.99 -24.91 12.99
CA ARG A 135 21.99 -24.56 14.00
C ARG A 135 22.43 -23.32 14.76
N ILE A 136 21.61 -22.27 14.74
CA ILE A 136 21.86 -20.98 15.38
C ILE A 136 20.73 -20.71 16.39
N ASP A 137 21.10 -20.22 17.57
CA ASP A 137 20.16 -19.76 18.59
C ASP A 137 19.64 -18.37 18.25
N PHE A 138 18.32 -18.16 18.27
CA PHE A 138 17.73 -16.88 17.89
C PHE A 138 18.04 -15.77 18.89
N ASP A 139 18.00 -16.07 20.19
CA ASP A 139 18.25 -15.07 21.23
C ASP A 139 19.70 -14.59 21.15
N GLU A 140 20.62 -15.51 20.90
CA GLU A 140 22.04 -15.19 20.75
C GLU A 140 22.34 -14.47 19.42
N LEU A 141 21.64 -14.82 18.31
CA LEU A 141 21.76 -14.11 17.02
C LEU A 141 21.25 -12.67 17.11
N ILE A 142 20.11 -12.46 17.78
CA ILE A 142 19.52 -11.14 18.01
C ILE A 142 20.42 -10.33 18.95
N GLY A 143 21.03 -10.98 19.95
CA GLY A 143 22.02 -10.39 20.85
C GLY A 143 21.43 -9.57 21.99
N GLU A 144 20.11 -9.39 22.01
CA GLU A 144 19.39 -8.60 23.01
C GLU A 144 17.94 -9.05 23.17
N ALA A 145 17.24 -8.45 24.13
CA ALA A 145 15.84 -8.76 24.40
C ALA A 145 14.90 -8.10 23.38
N CYS A 146 13.76 -8.72 23.09
CA CYS A 146 12.79 -8.22 22.11
C CYS A 146 12.20 -6.84 22.43
N ASP A 147 12.27 -6.40 23.69
CA ASP A 147 11.82 -5.10 24.17
C ASP A 147 12.94 -4.05 24.26
N ALA A 148 14.12 -4.33 23.68
CA ALA A 148 15.27 -3.43 23.72
C ALA A 148 15.05 -2.11 22.99
N GLY A 149 14.15 -2.06 22.00
CA GLY A 149 13.88 -0.84 21.22
C GLY A 149 15.06 -0.42 20.35
N SER A 150 15.73 -1.39 19.73
CA SER A 150 17.02 -1.25 19.06
C SER A 150 16.95 -1.69 17.61
N THR A 151 17.86 -1.16 16.81
CA THR A 151 18.04 -1.55 15.41
C THR A 151 19.49 -1.96 15.17
N GLY A 152 19.70 -2.98 14.34
CA GLY A 152 21.02 -3.58 14.16
C GLY A 152 21.13 -4.54 12.99
N LYS A 153 22.35 -5.01 12.73
CA LYS A 153 22.64 -6.02 11.71
C LYS A 153 23.40 -7.18 12.33
N ALA A 154 22.74 -8.31 12.48
CA ALA A 154 23.43 -9.56 12.73
C ALA A 154 24.02 -10.09 11.42
N SER A 155 25.10 -10.86 11.54
CA SER A 155 25.87 -11.33 10.40
C SER A 155 26.16 -12.81 10.55
N ILE A 156 25.80 -13.61 9.54
CA ILE A 156 26.12 -15.04 9.49
C ILE A 156 27.17 -15.25 8.41
N TYR A 157 28.25 -15.95 8.77
CA TYR A 157 29.42 -16.17 7.95
C TYR A 157 29.52 -17.63 7.59
N LEU A 158 29.69 -17.92 6.30
CA LEU A 158 30.20 -19.19 5.81
C LEU A 158 31.62 -18.94 5.30
N ILE A 159 32.61 -19.57 5.92
CA ILE A 159 34.03 -19.42 5.57
C ILE A 159 34.53 -20.77 5.08
N ILE A 160 35.23 -20.79 3.95
CA ILE A 160 35.81 -21.99 3.35
C ILE A 160 37.30 -21.73 3.16
N GLU A 161 38.12 -22.68 3.61
CA GLU A 161 39.58 -22.61 3.56
C GLU A 161 40.14 -23.89 2.95
N ASN A 162 41.17 -23.76 2.13
CA ASN A 162 42.01 -24.89 1.77
C ASN A 162 43.23 -24.90 2.69
N PRO A 163 43.40 -25.82 3.64
CA PRO A 163 44.52 -25.77 4.60
C PRO A 163 45.90 -25.97 3.95
N THR A 164 45.96 -26.42 2.70
CA THR A 164 47.20 -26.67 1.95
C THR A 164 47.66 -25.45 1.16
N THR A 165 46.77 -24.48 0.93
CA THR A 165 47.07 -23.21 0.25
C THR A 165 46.62 -22.04 1.13
N PRO A 166 47.16 -20.82 1.01
CA PRO A 166 46.65 -19.68 1.79
C PRO A 166 45.31 -19.14 1.23
N GLU A 167 44.44 -20.01 0.69
CA GLU A 167 43.20 -19.63 0.02
C GLU A 167 42.01 -19.71 0.97
N VAL A 168 41.36 -18.57 1.17
CA VAL A 168 40.16 -18.44 2.01
C VAL A 168 39.11 -17.65 1.23
N GLN A 169 37.89 -18.19 1.21
CA GLN A 169 36.71 -17.56 0.63
C GLN A 169 35.64 -17.47 1.71
N PHE A 170 34.79 -16.45 1.65
CA PHE A 170 33.65 -16.37 2.56
C PHE A 170 32.43 -15.74 1.91
N GLU A 171 31.27 -16.04 2.48
CA GLU A 171 30.02 -15.34 2.25
C GLU A 171 29.42 -14.86 3.55
N LYS A 172 28.74 -13.72 3.47
CA LYS A 172 28.09 -13.06 4.59
C LYS A 172 26.60 -12.89 4.29
N ILE A 173 25.75 -13.43 5.14
CA ILE A 173 24.33 -13.07 5.19
C ILE A 173 24.17 -11.98 6.25
N GLU A 174 23.58 -10.85 5.87
CA GLU A 174 23.15 -9.84 6.83
C GLU A 174 21.69 -10.07 7.17
N VAL A 175 21.39 -10.04 8.47
CA VAL A 175 20.05 -10.08 9.03
C VAL A 175 19.82 -8.75 9.73
N ASP A 176 18.94 -7.94 9.17
CA ASP A 176 18.48 -6.68 9.75
C ASP A 176 17.55 -7.01 10.92
N ILE A 177 17.93 -6.56 12.12
CA ILE A 177 17.16 -6.72 13.34
C ILE A 177 16.56 -5.36 13.64
N ASP A 178 15.23 -5.31 13.65
CA ASP A 178 14.47 -4.09 13.92
C ASP A 178 13.48 -4.36 15.07
N LEU A 179 13.92 -4.02 16.28
CA LEU A 179 13.15 -4.15 17.50
C LEU A 179 12.61 -2.80 17.98
N GLU A 180 12.69 -1.76 17.15
CA GLU A 180 12.17 -0.44 17.47
C GLU A 180 10.73 -0.32 16.95
N ARG A 181 9.81 0.17 17.80
CA ARG A 181 8.45 0.44 17.35
C ARG A 181 8.40 1.84 16.74
N PRO A 182 7.65 2.04 15.64
CA PRO A 182 7.33 3.38 15.19
C PRO A 182 6.49 4.10 16.26
N ILE A 183 6.50 5.42 16.20
CA ILE A 183 5.77 6.28 17.15
C ILE A 183 4.32 6.40 16.70
N ALA A 184 3.39 6.35 17.66
CA ALA A 184 1.96 6.46 17.36
C ALA A 184 1.63 7.80 16.68
N PRO A 185 0.87 7.79 15.56
CA PRO A 185 0.41 9.01 14.91
C PRO A 185 -0.64 9.73 15.78
N THR A 186 -0.85 11.02 15.50
CA THR A 186 -1.84 11.83 16.24
C THR A 186 -3.05 12.14 15.37
N ILE A 187 -4.26 11.80 15.82
CA ILE A 187 -5.50 12.19 15.14
C ILE A 187 -5.67 13.71 15.25
N THR A 188 -5.80 14.39 14.10
CA THR A 188 -5.94 15.85 14.04
C THR A 188 -7.39 16.28 13.84
N SER A 189 -8.20 15.46 13.16
CA SER A 189 -9.63 15.71 13.03
C SER A 189 -10.39 14.44 12.64
N LEU A 190 -11.60 14.29 13.20
CA LEU A 190 -12.62 13.35 12.72
C LEU A 190 -13.79 14.14 12.15
N SER A 191 -14.13 13.88 10.89
CA SER A 191 -15.29 14.50 10.23
C SER A 191 -16.39 13.46 10.01
N PRO A 192 -17.57 13.60 10.64
CA PRO A 192 -18.65 12.64 10.45
C PRO A 192 -19.31 12.81 9.07
N GLY A 193 -19.88 11.72 8.56
CA GLY A 193 -20.68 11.70 7.34
C GLY A 193 -21.76 10.61 7.37
N ASP A 194 -22.55 10.51 6.31
CA ASP A 194 -23.68 9.58 6.21
C ASP A 194 -23.21 8.12 6.09
N GLY A 195 -23.31 7.36 7.19
CA GLY A 195 -22.80 5.99 7.29
C GLY A 195 -21.28 5.88 7.16
N ARG A 196 -20.56 6.97 7.42
CA ARG A 196 -19.10 7.07 7.23
C ARG A 196 -18.48 8.12 8.14
N PHE A 197 -17.16 8.12 8.22
CA PHE A 197 -16.40 9.25 8.75
C PHE A 197 -15.07 9.38 8.02
N THR A 198 -14.49 10.57 8.07
CA THR A 198 -13.14 10.83 7.54
C THR A 198 -12.20 11.08 8.70
N VAL A 199 -11.12 10.30 8.75
CA VAL A 199 -10.03 10.46 9.71
C VAL A 199 -8.91 11.23 9.06
N LYS A 200 -8.43 12.27 9.73
CA LYS A 200 -7.19 12.95 9.38
C LYS A 200 -6.23 12.87 10.56
N PHE A 201 -5.01 12.42 10.31
CA PHE A 201 -3.97 12.32 11.31
C PHE A 201 -2.67 12.97 10.82
N SER A 202 -1.77 13.26 11.74
CA SER A 202 -0.42 13.74 11.46
C SER A 202 0.59 12.74 12.00
N ASP A 203 1.71 12.67 11.32
CA ASP A 203 2.86 11.89 11.71
C ASP A 203 4.07 12.65 11.19
N ASP A 204 4.73 13.36 12.09
CA ASP A 204 5.89 14.21 11.79
C ASP A 204 7.19 13.56 12.29
N VAL A 205 7.10 12.33 12.83
CA VAL A 205 8.21 11.68 13.54
C VAL A 205 8.69 10.43 12.83
N ASN A 206 7.78 9.63 12.25
CA ASN A 206 8.19 8.43 11.52
C ASN A 206 8.61 8.76 10.08
N ASP A 207 9.35 7.82 9.48
CA ASP A 207 9.93 7.97 8.15
C ASP A 207 8.87 7.90 7.02
N ASP A 208 9.26 8.35 5.82
CA ASP A 208 8.39 8.46 4.64
C ASP A 208 7.86 7.09 4.11
N GLY A 209 8.43 5.97 4.56
CA GLY A 209 8.00 4.60 4.24
C GLY A 209 6.84 4.05 5.09
N THR A 210 6.48 4.77 6.16
CA THR A 210 5.51 4.32 7.17
C THR A 210 4.11 4.11 6.58
N GLU A 211 3.56 2.91 6.80
CA GLU A 211 2.16 2.61 6.55
C GLU A 211 1.31 2.84 7.81
N TYR A 212 -0.01 2.93 7.66
CA TYR A 212 -0.92 3.21 8.77
C TYR A 212 -2.09 2.25 8.79
N ASN A 213 -2.58 2.00 10.00
CA ASN A 213 -3.83 1.29 10.23
C ASN A 213 -4.82 2.21 10.95
N VAL A 214 -6.09 2.16 10.55
CA VAL A 214 -7.19 2.83 11.24
C VAL A 214 -8.10 1.77 11.82
N TYR A 215 -8.36 1.86 13.12
CA TYR A 215 -9.21 0.95 13.89
C TYR A 215 -10.47 1.67 14.38
N TRP A 216 -11.61 0.98 14.37
CA TRP A 216 -12.86 1.52 14.91
C TRP A 216 -13.80 0.45 15.49
N ASP A 217 -14.51 0.84 16.55
CA ASP A 217 -15.53 0.02 17.21
C ASP A 217 -16.57 0.91 17.91
N GLU A 218 -17.76 0.37 18.20
CA GLU A 218 -18.79 1.05 19.00
C GLU A 218 -18.42 1.09 20.49
N VAL A 219 -17.51 0.21 20.94
CA VAL A 219 -16.99 0.14 22.31
C VAL A 219 -15.53 0.56 22.32
N ASP A 220 -15.13 1.42 23.27
CA ASP A 220 -13.71 1.77 23.44
C ASP A 220 -12.85 0.52 23.67
N PHE A 221 -11.68 0.49 23.07
CA PHE A 221 -10.83 -0.69 22.98
C PHE A 221 -9.35 -0.35 23.21
N THR A 222 -8.61 -1.38 23.58
CA THR A 222 -7.15 -1.37 23.75
C THR A 222 -6.49 -2.33 22.75
N GLU A 223 -5.17 -2.40 22.75
CA GLU A 223 -4.38 -3.27 21.86
C GLU A 223 -4.77 -4.75 21.94
N ASP A 224 -5.24 -5.22 23.11
CA ASP A 224 -5.68 -6.61 23.32
C ASP A 224 -6.88 -7.01 22.43
N ALA A 225 -7.65 -6.04 21.93
CA ALA A 225 -8.88 -6.28 21.16
C ALA A 225 -8.68 -6.18 19.63
N LEU A 226 -7.48 -5.88 19.14
CA LEU A 226 -7.23 -5.61 17.71
C LEU A 226 -7.53 -6.79 16.77
N ALA A 227 -7.64 -8.01 17.29
CA ALA A 227 -8.02 -9.18 16.53
C ALA A 227 -9.51 -9.19 16.12
N THR A 228 -10.37 -8.47 16.84
CA THR A 228 -11.82 -8.46 16.63
C THR A 228 -12.37 -7.10 16.20
N VAL A 229 -11.64 -6.02 16.49
CA VAL A 229 -12.00 -4.64 16.13
C VAL A 229 -11.94 -4.45 14.62
N ASN A 230 -12.84 -3.62 14.08
CA ASN A 230 -12.82 -3.31 12.66
C ASN A 230 -11.57 -2.50 12.31
N LYS A 231 -10.95 -2.82 11.17
CA LYS A 231 -9.71 -2.18 10.75
C LYS A 231 -9.60 -1.98 9.25
N LYS A 232 -8.84 -0.96 8.87
CA LYS A 232 -8.38 -0.70 7.51
C LYS A 232 -6.88 -0.51 7.57
N THR A 233 -6.14 -1.37 6.86
CA THR A 233 -4.68 -1.50 6.97
C THR A 233 -3.97 -1.12 5.68
N GLY A 234 -2.65 -0.93 5.75
CA GLY A 234 -1.81 -0.64 4.58
C GLY A 234 -2.09 0.74 3.96
N LEU A 235 -2.39 1.72 4.81
CA LEU A 235 -2.75 3.07 4.37
C LEU A 235 -1.47 3.90 4.25
N THR A 236 -1.27 4.56 3.10
CA THR A 236 -0.16 5.51 2.90
C THR A 236 -0.63 6.97 2.96
N ALA A 237 -1.95 7.19 2.96
CA ALA A 237 -2.55 8.52 3.04
C ALA A 237 -2.91 8.89 4.48
N LYS A 238 -2.59 10.12 4.90
CA LYS A 238 -2.91 10.67 6.23
C LYS A 238 -4.34 11.23 6.35
N THR A 239 -5.15 11.07 5.29
CA THR A 239 -6.58 11.42 5.27
C THR A 239 -7.32 10.26 4.64
N VAL A 240 -8.16 9.61 5.43
CA VAL A 240 -8.76 8.33 5.10
C VAL A 240 -10.25 8.38 5.34
N ASP A 241 -11.01 8.03 4.30
CA ASP A 241 -12.44 7.79 4.41
C ASP A 241 -12.69 6.37 4.90
N ILE A 242 -13.50 6.25 5.96
CA ILE A 242 -13.98 5.01 6.52
C ILE A 242 -15.47 4.90 6.23
N ASP A 243 -15.78 4.04 5.27
CA ASP A 243 -17.11 3.58 4.91
C ASP A 243 -17.22 2.09 5.23
N SER A 244 -18.14 1.73 6.12
CA SER A 244 -18.34 0.34 6.53
C SER A 244 -19.82 0.08 6.78
N SER A 245 -20.28 -1.13 6.44
CA SER A 245 -21.63 -1.57 6.78
C SER A 245 -21.90 -1.68 8.28
N THR A 246 -20.84 -1.63 9.10
CA THR A 246 -20.93 -1.63 10.57
C THR A 246 -21.17 -0.24 11.14
N LEU A 247 -21.18 0.82 10.32
CA LEU A 247 -21.37 2.18 10.77
C LEU A 247 -22.84 2.59 10.62
N GLU A 248 -23.48 2.89 11.74
CA GLU A 248 -24.83 3.42 11.79
C GLU A 248 -24.82 4.90 12.19
N ASN A 249 -25.66 5.71 11.53
CA ASN A 249 -25.80 7.10 11.90
C ASN A 249 -26.41 7.24 13.31
N GLY A 250 -25.88 8.19 14.09
CA GLY A 250 -26.29 8.45 15.46
C GLY A 250 -25.65 7.52 16.50
N VAL A 251 -24.87 6.51 16.08
CA VAL A 251 -24.12 5.62 16.98
C VAL A 251 -22.68 6.12 17.12
N PRO A 252 -22.20 6.47 18.33
CA PRO A 252 -20.81 6.88 18.51
C PRO A 252 -19.86 5.70 18.28
N VAL A 253 -18.73 5.96 17.63
CA VAL A 253 -17.64 5.01 17.43
C VAL A 253 -16.33 5.59 17.93
N TYR A 254 -15.54 4.72 18.55
CA TYR A 254 -14.18 5.01 19.02
C TYR A 254 -13.21 4.69 17.89
N VAL A 255 -12.28 5.60 17.63
CA VAL A 255 -11.33 5.53 16.52
C VAL A 255 -9.91 5.70 17.05
N ARG A 256 -9.01 4.83 16.59
CA ARG A 256 -7.58 4.87 16.88
C ARG A 256 -6.78 4.63 15.61
N VAL A 257 -5.57 5.16 15.55
CA VAL A 257 -4.65 5.01 14.42
C VAL A 257 -3.31 4.49 14.94
N SER A 258 -2.65 3.63 14.17
CA SER A 258 -1.26 3.19 14.41
C SER A 258 -0.42 3.39 13.15
N ALA A 259 0.89 3.44 13.35
CA ALA A 259 1.92 3.42 12.31
C ALA A 259 2.52 2.01 12.21
N VAL A 260 2.98 1.66 11.02
CA VAL A 260 3.67 0.40 10.70
C VAL A 260 4.92 0.74 9.91
N ASP A 261 6.08 0.29 10.38
CA ASP A 261 7.36 0.53 9.71
C ASP A 261 7.65 -0.49 8.59
N ASP A 262 8.81 -0.33 7.94
CA ASP A 262 9.25 -1.23 6.85
C ASP A 262 9.56 -2.67 7.33
N ALA A 263 9.73 -2.87 8.64
CA ALA A 263 9.92 -4.17 9.28
C ALA A 263 8.59 -4.78 9.78
N ASP A 264 7.45 -4.18 9.47
CA ASP A 264 6.11 -4.53 9.96
C ASP A 264 5.97 -4.46 11.51
N ASN A 265 6.77 -3.65 12.21
CA ASN A 265 6.48 -3.32 13.61
C ASN A 265 5.34 -2.31 13.67
N GLU A 266 4.33 -2.61 14.47
CA GLU A 266 3.21 -1.70 14.71
C GLU A 266 3.45 -0.85 15.96
N SER A 267 3.20 0.45 15.83
CA SER A 267 3.26 1.41 16.94
C SER A 267 2.22 1.06 18.01
N THR A 268 2.33 1.70 19.17
CA THR A 268 1.17 1.77 20.07
C THR A 268 0.00 2.48 19.38
N LEU A 269 -1.22 2.26 19.86
CA LEU A 269 -2.37 3.00 19.35
C LEU A 269 -2.29 4.49 19.73
N SER A 270 -2.81 5.35 18.85
CA SER A 270 -3.07 6.75 19.19
C SER A 270 -4.04 6.87 20.38
N ASP A 271 -4.14 8.08 20.92
CA ASP A 271 -5.25 8.44 21.80
C ASP A 271 -6.59 8.11 21.13
N SER A 272 -7.56 7.71 21.95
CA SER A 272 -8.91 7.42 21.45
C SER A 272 -9.62 8.71 21.14
N GLU A 273 -10.15 8.79 19.93
CA GLU A 273 -11.06 9.84 19.53
C GLU A 273 -12.44 9.25 19.26
N THR A 274 -13.49 10.04 19.44
CA THR A 274 -14.87 9.59 19.21
C THR A 274 -15.51 10.38 18.09
N VAL A 275 -16.17 9.69 17.18
CA VAL A 275 -16.99 10.30 16.13
C VAL A 275 -18.35 9.62 16.09
N THR A 276 -19.39 10.38 15.79
CA THR A 276 -20.73 9.84 15.56
C THR A 276 -21.06 10.11 14.10
N PRO A 277 -21.11 9.08 13.24
CA PRO A 277 -21.64 9.24 11.88
C PRO A 277 -23.00 9.92 11.96
N ILE A 278 -23.22 10.90 11.09
CA ILE A 278 -24.47 11.65 11.04
C ILE A 278 -25.04 11.49 9.66
N GLU A 279 -26.36 11.38 9.58
CA GLU A 279 -27.03 11.62 8.31
C GLU A 279 -26.59 13.01 7.84
N THR A 280 -25.82 13.06 6.75
CA THR A 280 -25.54 14.34 6.11
C THR A 280 -26.84 14.74 5.46
N GLU A 281 -27.51 15.73 6.07
CA GLU A 281 -28.53 16.49 5.38
C GLU A 281 -27.92 16.88 4.03
N ASP A 282 -28.51 16.40 2.93
CA ASP A 282 -28.17 16.98 1.65
C ASP A 282 -28.43 18.49 1.77
N PHE A 283 -27.68 19.32 1.06
CA PHE A 283 -27.83 20.79 1.15
C PHE A 283 -29.30 21.25 1.10
N TRP A 284 -30.16 20.44 0.46
CA TRP A 284 -31.60 20.62 0.40
C TRP A 284 -32.31 20.50 1.74
N GLU A 285 -32.07 19.47 2.55
CA GLU A 285 -32.62 19.35 3.90
C GLU A 285 -32.19 20.51 4.80
N HIS A 286 -30.90 20.88 4.76
CA HIS A 286 -30.39 22.05 5.49
C HIS A 286 -31.03 23.37 5.00
N TYR A 287 -31.15 23.54 3.68
CA TYR A 287 -31.79 24.69 3.06
C TYR A 287 -33.28 24.79 3.42
N LYS A 288 -34.01 23.66 3.46
CA LYS A 288 -35.40 23.62 3.89
C LYS A 288 -35.56 23.89 5.39
N ALA A 289 -34.68 23.33 6.23
CA ALA A 289 -34.63 23.61 7.66
C ALA A 289 -34.34 25.10 7.96
N ALA A 290 -33.49 25.74 7.15
CA ALA A 290 -33.21 27.18 7.19
C ALA A 290 -34.32 28.07 6.59
N GLY A 291 -35.48 27.50 6.23
CA GLY A 291 -36.64 28.25 5.75
C GLY A 291 -36.63 28.57 4.25
N GLY A 292 -35.85 27.84 3.46
CA GLY A 292 -35.77 27.98 2.01
C GLY A 292 -37.15 27.89 1.32
N PRO A 293 -37.60 28.92 0.61
CA PRO A 293 -38.95 28.98 0.03
C PRO A 293 -39.12 28.09 -1.20
N GLU A 294 -38.03 27.63 -1.80
CA GLU A 294 -38.10 26.83 -3.02
C GLU A 294 -38.71 25.44 -2.76
N PRO A 295 -39.50 24.90 -3.69
CA PRO A 295 -40.17 23.60 -3.55
C PRO A 295 -39.36 22.38 -4.06
N GLY A 296 -38.16 22.55 -4.62
CA GLY A 296 -37.31 21.40 -4.98
C GLY A 296 -35.95 21.77 -5.57
N GLY A 297 -34.85 21.29 -4.99
CA GLY A 297 -33.50 21.52 -5.50
C GLY A 297 -32.69 20.24 -5.48
N PHE A 298 -32.60 19.50 -6.59
CA PHE A 298 -31.38 18.98 -7.24
C PHE A 298 -31.76 18.03 -8.39
N CYS A 299 -30.87 17.89 -9.39
CA CYS A 299 -31.00 16.88 -10.44
C CYS A 299 -30.09 15.67 -10.14
N PHE A 300 -30.51 14.76 -9.25
CA PHE A 300 -29.71 13.64 -8.74
C PHE A 300 -29.04 12.79 -9.83
N ILE A 301 -29.77 12.45 -10.89
CA ILE A 301 -29.26 11.61 -11.99
C ILE A 301 -28.15 12.33 -12.77
N ALA A 302 -28.30 13.65 -12.97
CA ALA A 302 -27.31 14.43 -13.68
C ALA A 302 -26.04 14.61 -12.84
N THR A 303 -26.18 14.84 -11.53
CA THR A 303 -25.04 14.88 -10.60
C THR A 303 -24.29 13.54 -10.59
N ALA A 304 -24.99 12.41 -10.48
CA ALA A 304 -24.38 11.07 -10.48
C ALA A 304 -23.69 10.73 -11.81
N ALA A 305 -24.30 11.10 -12.95
CA ALA A 305 -23.71 10.84 -14.26
C ALA A 305 -22.44 11.66 -14.50
N TYR A 306 -22.41 12.95 -14.13
CA TYR A 306 -21.29 13.84 -14.45
C TYR A 306 -20.16 13.83 -13.41
N GLY A 307 -20.41 13.50 -12.14
CA GLY A 307 -19.37 13.26 -11.14
C GLY A 307 -18.73 14.49 -10.49
N SER A 308 -19.07 15.68 -10.95
CA SER A 308 -18.83 16.97 -10.30
C SER A 308 -19.82 18.00 -10.89
N PRO A 309 -20.11 19.13 -10.21
CA PRO A 309 -21.07 20.09 -10.74
C PRO A 309 -20.45 20.87 -11.91
N MET A 310 -20.73 20.44 -13.15
CA MET A 310 -20.73 21.39 -14.26
C MET A 310 -21.90 22.35 -14.04
N ALA A 311 -21.58 23.58 -13.64
CA ALA A 311 -22.58 24.57 -13.28
C ALA A 311 -23.52 24.91 -14.45
N GLY A 312 -23.02 25.00 -15.69
CA GLY A 312 -23.80 25.53 -16.82
C GLY A 312 -24.95 24.63 -17.32
N GLU A 313 -24.70 23.35 -17.53
CA GLU A 313 -25.68 22.40 -18.04
C GLU A 313 -26.73 22.03 -16.99
N LEU A 314 -26.31 21.92 -15.72
CA LEU A 314 -27.22 21.65 -14.61
C LEU A 314 -28.14 22.84 -14.36
N ASP A 315 -27.61 24.06 -14.43
CA ASP A 315 -28.37 25.29 -14.29
C ASP A 315 -29.40 25.45 -15.42
N THR A 316 -29.04 25.10 -16.65
CA THR A 316 -29.98 25.03 -17.77
C THR A 316 -31.16 24.08 -17.47
N LEU A 317 -30.89 22.87 -16.96
CA LEU A 317 -31.94 21.89 -16.65
C LEU A 317 -32.82 22.34 -15.47
N ARG A 318 -32.24 23.05 -14.50
CA ARG A 318 -32.97 23.66 -13.37
C ARG A 318 -33.92 24.74 -13.87
N HIS A 319 -33.44 25.67 -14.68
CA HIS A 319 -34.29 26.68 -15.32
C HIS A 319 -35.40 26.05 -16.16
N PHE A 320 -35.10 25.01 -16.93
CA PHE A 320 -36.13 24.29 -17.70
C PHE A 320 -37.20 23.64 -16.81
N ARG A 321 -36.79 23.10 -15.66
CA ARG A 321 -37.70 22.53 -14.66
C ARG A 321 -38.58 23.62 -14.03
N ASP A 322 -37.97 24.70 -13.56
CA ASP A 322 -38.64 25.71 -12.74
C ASP A 322 -39.47 26.66 -13.61
N ASP A 323 -38.93 27.10 -14.74
CA ASP A 323 -39.54 28.12 -15.59
C ASP A 323 -40.51 27.54 -16.62
N LEU A 324 -40.46 26.23 -16.92
CA LEU A 324 -41.36 25.61 -17.91
C LEU A 324 -42.16 24.44 -17.35
N LEU A 325 -41.49 23.43 -16.76
CA LEU A 325 -42.22 22.23 -16.30
C LEU A 325 -43.12 22.52 -15.10
N ALA A 326 -42.65 23.28 -14.11
CA ALA A 326 -43.40 23.57 -12.90
C ALA A 326 -44.69 24.38 -13.17
N GLN A 327 -44.73 25.13 -14.27
CA GLN A 327 -45.91 25.91 -14.67
C GLN A 327 -47.10 25.05 -15.11
N SER A 328 -46.88 23.77 -15.45
CA SER A 328 -47.92 22.87 -15.96
C SER A 328 -48.22 21.71 -14.99
N ALA A 329 -49.50 21.30 -14.89
CA ALA A 329 -49.90 20.14 -14.09
C ALA A 329 -49.19 18.82 -14.48
N PRO A 330 -49.06 18.45 -15.78
CA PRO A 330 -48.28 17.27 -16.16
C PRO A 330 -46.78 17.43 -15.85
N GLY A 331 -46.22 18.63 -15.99
CA GLY A 331 -44.82 18.89 -15.64
C GLY A 331 -44.55 18.73 -14.14
N ARG A 332 -45.45 19.17 -13.27
CA ARG A 332 -45.35 18.93 -11.81
C ARG A 332 -45.44 17.45 -11.44
N ALA A 333 -46.29 16.67 -12.10
CA ALA A 333 -46.38 15.22 -11.89
C ALA A 333 -45.09 14.50 -12.33
N PHE A 334 -44.48 14.94 -13.43
CA PHE A 334 -43.18 14.44 -13.88
C PHE A 334 -42.08 14.77 -12.87
N ILE A 335 -42.01 16.01 -12.38
CA ILE A 335 -41.07 16.43 -11.35
C ILE A 335 -41.21 15.56 -10.09
N ALA A 336 -42.44 15.39 -9.58
CA ALA A 336 -42.69 14.57 -8.40
C ALA A 336 -42.24 13.11 -8.59
N SER A 337 -42.46 12.54 -9.78
CA SER A 337 -42.02 11.19 -10.13
C SER A 337 -40.49 11.09 -10.21
N TYR A 338 -39.84 12.11 -10.77
CA TYR A 338 -38.38 12.22 -10.84
C TYR A 338 -37.76 12.25 -9.44
N TYR A 339 -38.30 13.05 -8.50
CA TYR A 339 -37.80 13.10 -7.13
C TYR A 339 -38.08 11.81 -6.34
N ARG A 340 -39.20 11.12 -6.61
CA ARG A 340 -39.54 9.86 -5.95
C ARG A 340 -38.59 8.72 -6.31
N TRP A 341 -38.23 8.60 -7.60
CA TRP A 341 -37.47 7.46 -8.12
C TRP A 341 -36.01 7.79 -8.43
N GLY A 342 -35.70 9.07 -8.66
CA GLY A 342 -34.39 9.53 -9.11
C GLY A 342 -33.28 9.26 -8.09
N ARG A 343 -33.58 9.25 -6.79
CA ARG A 343 -32.60 8.92 -5.73
C ARG A 343 -32.05 7.50 -5.86
N PHE A 344 -32.93 6.53 -6.06
CA PHE A 344 -32.56 5.12 -6.18
C PHE A 344 -31.79 4.86 -7.47
N LEU A 345 -32.21 5.51 -8.56
CA LEU A 345 -31.53 5.41 -9.84
C LEU A 345 -30.12 6.03 -9.78
N ALA A 346 -29.98 7.19 -9.13
CA ALA A 346 -28.71 7.90 -8.99
C ALA A 346 -27.69 7.11 -8.16
N ALA A 347 -28.12 6.55 -7.01
CA ALA A 347 -27.27 5.67 -6.20
C ALA A 347 -26.79 4.45 -7.00
N TRP A 348 -27.67 3.82 -7.76
CA TRP A 348 -27.30 2.66 -8.59
C TRP A 348 -26.33 2.98 -9.75
N ILE A 349 -26.31 4.23 -10.21
CA ILE A 349 -25.45 4.71 -11.30
C ILE A 349 -24.08 5.18 -10.77
N ALA A 350 -24.02 5.70 -9.53
CA ALA A 350 -22.83 6.35 -8.98
C ALA A 350 -21.57 5.49 -9.03
N ASP A 351 -21.70 4.18 -8.76
CA ASP A 351 -20.56 3.25 -8.67
C ASP A 351 -20.22 2.57 -10.00
N LYS A 352 -20.93 2.90 -11.09
CA LYS A 352 -20.80 2.21 -12.38
C LYS A 352 -20.31 3.14 -13.49
N PRO A 353 -19.01 3.12 -13.85
CA PRO A 353 -18.42 4.06 -14.81
C PRO A 353 -19.03 3.96 -16.21
N VAL A 354 -19.35 2.75 -16.67
CA VAL A 354 -20.03 2.54 -17.97
C VAL A 354 -21.43 3.13 -17.98
N LEU A 355 -22.18 2.95 -16.89
CA LEU A 355 -23.55 3.46 -16.79
C LEU A 355 -23.55 4.99 -16.72
N ARG A 356 -22.60 5.59 -16.01
CA ARG A 356 -22.38 7.05 -16.00
C ARG A 356 -22.11 7.59 -17.40
N ALA A 357 -21.27 6.93 -18.19
CA ALA A 357 -21.01 7.33 -19.58
C ALA A 357 -22.27 7.27 -20.46
N VAL A 358 -23.08 6.23 -20.33
CA VAL A 358 -24.38 6.11 -21.03
C VAL A 358 -25.30 7.27 -20.66
N PHE A 359 -25.46 7.56 -19.36
CA PHE A 359 -26.33 8.65 -18.92
C PHE A 359 -25.82 10.03 -19.35
N ARG A 360 -24.49 10.26 -19.42
CA ARG A 360 -23.93 11.50 -20.00
C ARG A 360 -24.36 11.67 -21.45
N VAL A 361 -24.27 10.62 -22.27
CA VAL A 361 -24.69 10.65 -23.68
C VAL A 361 -26.19 10.90 -23.79
N LEU A 362 -27.01 10.29 -22.93
CA LEU A 362 -28.46 10.47 -22.92
C LEU A 362 -28.90 11.88 -22.47
N LEU A 363 -28.14 12.52 -21.59
CA LEU A 363 -28.46 13.85 -21.06
C LEU A 363 -28.11 14.97 -22.03
N VAL A 364 -27.14 14.80 -22.93
CA VAL A 364 -26.77 15.79 -23.96
C VAL A 364 -27.96 16.28 -24.80
N PRO A 365 -28.76 15.43 -25.45
CA PRO A 365 -29.91 15.91 -26.22
C PRO A 365 -30.98 16.57 -25.35
N LEU A 366 -31.12 16.14 -24.09
CA LEU A 366 -32.07 16.73 -23.14
C LEU A 366 -31.65 18.15 -22.73
N VAL A 367 -30.36 18.37 -22.46
CA VAL A 367 -29.81 19.70 -22.18
C VAL A 367 -29.97 20.61 -23.39
N TRP A 368 -29.70 20.11 -24.60
CA TRP A 368 -29.89 20.91 -25.82
C TRP A 368 -31.36 21.32 -26.00
N LEU A 369 -32.30 20.39 -25.82
CA LEU A 369 -33.73 20.69 -25.85
C LEU A 369 -34.13 21.71 -24.79
N ALA A 370 -33.60 21.59 -23.57
CA ALA A 370 -33.83 22.55 -22.50
C ALA A 370 -33.35 23.96 -22.88
N LYS A 371 -32.15 24.11 -23.47
CA LYS A 371 -31.63 25.41 -23.96
C LYS A 371 -32.55 26.01 -25.02
N VAL A 372 -33.00 25.21 -25.99
CA VAL A 372 -33.89 25.65 -27.06
C VAL A 372 -35.27 26.05 -26.52
N ALA A 373 -35.83 25.26 -25.60
CA ALA A 373 -37.12 25.52 -24.99
C ALA A 373 -37.11 26.81 -24.14
N LEU A 374 -36.05 27.03 -23.37
CA LEU A 374 -35.85 28.25 -22.58
C LEU A 374 -35.68 29.49 -23.47
N ALA A 375 -34.94 29.37 -24.58
CA ALA A 375 -34.71 30.47 -25.51
C ALA A 375 -35.97 30.92 -26.28
N LEU A 376 -36.91 30.00 -26.56
CA LEU A 376 -38.10 30.27 -27.36
C LEU A 376 -39.37 30.52 -26.51
N GLY A 377 -39.28 30.41 -25.18
CA GLY A 377 -40.41 30.57 -24.26
C GLY A 377 -41.45 29.44 -24.34
N PRO A 378 -42.55 29.52 -23.56
CA PRO A 378 -43.49 28.41 -23.37
C PRO A 378 -44.18 27.95 -24.66
N PHE A 379 -44.44 28.87 -25.61
CA PHE A 379 -45.03 28.53 -26.90
C PHE A 379 -44.01 27.89 -27.87
N GLY A 380 -42.73 28.27 -27.77
CA GLY A 380 -41.64 27.67 -28.54
C GLY A 380 -41.25 26.28 -28.04
N ALA A 381 -41.33 26.04 -26.73
CA ALA A 381 -41.14 24.73 -26.14
C ALA A 381 -42.15 23.70 -26.68
N LEU A 382 -43.44 24.06 -26.77
CA LEU A 382 -44.48 23.20 -27.36
C LEU A 382 -44.21 22.88 -28.84
N ALA A 383 -43.72 23.84 -29.62
CA ALA A 383 -43.33 23.62 -31.01
C ALA A 383 -42.09 22.71 -31.12
N ALA A 384 -41.10 22.87 -30.25
CA ALA A 384 -39.90 22.03 -30.21
C ALA A 384 -40.21 20.59 -29.79
N PHE A 385 -41.05 20.39 -28.77
CA PHE A 385 -41.53 19.06 -28.37
C PHE A 385 -42.39 18.41 -29.45
N GLY A 386 -43.24 19.19 -30.12
CA GLY A 386 -44.03 18.74 -31.27
C GLY A 386 -43.15 18.29 -32.44
N LEU A 387 -42.10 19.04 -32.76
CA LEU A 387 -41.14 18.71 -33.82
C LEU A 387 -40.29 17.48 -33.46
N ALA A 388 -39.83 17.37 -32.22
CA ALA A 388 -39.08 16.20 -31.74
C ALA A 388 -39.95 14.94 -31.75
N ALA A 389 -41.19 15.03 -31.28
CA ALA A 389 -42.16 13.93 -31.34
C ALA A 389 -42.50 13.54 -32.79
N PHE A 390 -42.65 14.51 -33.69
CA PHE A 390 -42.87 14.28 -35.11
C PHE A 390 -41.65 13.62 -35.78
N ALA A 391 -40.43 14.06 -35.46
CA ALA A 391 -39.19 13.47 -35.96
C ALA A 391 -39.03 12.02 -35.47
N LEU A 392 -39.29 11.74 -34.19
CA LEU A 392 -39.29 10.39 -33.61
C LEU A 392 -40.37 9.49 -34.20
N ALA A 393 -41.59 10.02 -34.43
CA ALA A 393 -42.67 9.29 -35.09
C ALA A 393 -42.32 8.97 -36.56
N ARG A 394 -41.68 9.90 -37.27
CA ARG A 394 -41.21 9.70 -38.65
C ARG A 394 -40.06 8.70 -38.72
N ALA A 395 -39.11 8.77 -37.78
CA ALA A 395 -38.03 7.80 -37.68
C ALA A 395 -38.56 6.40 -37.35
N ARG A 396 -39.52 6.27 -36.43
CA ARG A 396 -40.21 5.01 -36.13
C ARG A 396 -40.97 4.45 -37.33
N ARG A 397 -41.68 5.30 -38.10
CA ARG A 397 -42.34 4.87 -39.34
C ARG A 397 -41.34 4.40 -40.39
N ARG A 398 -40.22 5.10 -40.57
CA ARG A 398 -39.14 4.67 -41.48
C ARG A 398 -38.49 3.36 -41.05
N LEU A 399 -38.31 3.14 -39.76
CA LEU A 399 -37.83 1.88 -39.21
C LEU A 399 -38.84 0.75 -39.38
N ALA A 400 -40.13 1.01 -39.16
CA ALA A 400 -41.20 0.03 -39.41
C ALA A 400 -41.31 -0.30 -40.92
N ASP A 401 -41.23 0.70 -41.80
CA ASP A 401 -41.23 0.50 -43.25
C ASP A 401 -39.96 -0.23 -43.73
N TYR A 402 -38.81 -0.01 -43.08
CA TYR A 402 -37.57 -0.73 -43.36
C TYR A 402 -37.66 -2.20 -42.91
N ILE A 403 -38.16 -2.45 -41.70
CA ILE A 403 -38.38 -3.82 -41.16
C ILE A 403 -39.45 -4.58 -41.96
N LEU A 404 -40.50 -3.91 -42.45
CA LEU A 404 -41.53 -4.52 -43.30
C LEU A 404 -41.09 -4.69 -44.76
N ARG A 405 -39.99 -4.06 -45.19
CA ARG A 405 -39.39 -4.25 -46.53
C ARG A 405 -38.60 -5.54 -46.65
N ASP A 406 -38.13 -6.07 -45.52
CA ASP A 406 -37.34 -7.31 -45.43
C ASP A 406 -38.17 -8.52 -45.00
N VAL A 407 -39.52 -8.45 -45.05
CA VAL A 407 -40.39 -9.62 -44.92
C VAL A 407 -40.54 -10.25 -46.31
N PRO A 408 -39.94 -11.43 -46.58
CA PRO A 408 -40.10 -12.11 -47.87
C PRO A 408 -41.57 -12.47 -48.12
N VAL A 409 -42.01 -12.33 -49.37
CA VAL A 409 -43.39 -12.56 -49.85
C VAL A 409 -43.87 -14.01 -49.64
N GLU A 410 -42.98 -14.92 -49.24
CA GLU A 410 -43.24 -16.34 -49.00
C GLU A 410 -44.03 -16.64 -47.71
N ALA A 411 -44.28 -15.64 -46.85
CA ALA A 411 -45.12 -15.78 -45.65
C ALA A 411 -46.58 -15.29 -45.83
N ARG A 412 -47.02 -15.01 -47.08
CA ARG A 412 -48.43 -14.77 -47.43
C ARG A 412 -48.93 -15.86 -48.39
N SER A 413 -49.15 -17.05 -47.86
CA SER A 413 -50.11 -18.04 -48.40
C SER A 413 -50.84 -18.68 -47.24
#